data_AF-A0A3Z8BZV7-F1
#
_entry.id   AF-A0A3Z8BZV7-F1
#
_cell.length_a   1.000
_cell.length_b   1.000
_cell.length_c   1.000
_cell.angle_alpha   90.00
_cell.angle_beta   90.00
_cell.angle_gamma   90.00
#
_symmetry.space_group_name_H-M   'P 1'
#
loop_
_entity.id
_entity.type
_entity.pdbx_description
1 polymer ?
#
loop_
_entity_poly.entity_id
_entity_poly.type
_entity_poly.pdbx_seq_one_letter_code
_entity_poly.pdbx_strand_id
1 'polypeptide(L)'
;MKKIFCLFFFFLSHILATDLNFNTYSSNFTQSVKSKNSALSYSGHFTLSQEQAYWSYDTPSKKEIYINKNQIVLVEHDLEQVVFSHLDNIPNLNEIFKKAKHLNDNQLIAKYENINYTITLKDNEIQSIAYKDEFENDILITLNHQIKNPTINPEVFKPKFPNYYDMVR
;
A
#
# COMPACT_ATOMS: atom_id res chain seq x y z
N MET A 1 -2.71 13.86 -64.57
CA MET A 1 -2.38 12.88 -63.51
C MET A 1 -1.74 13.62 -62.34
N LYS A 2 -2.52 14.05 -61.34
CA LYS A 2 -1.97 14.64 -60.10
C LYS A 2 -2.04 13.57 -59.01
N LYS A 3 -0.89 13.01 -58.65
CA LYS A 3 -0.77 12.08 -57.51
C LYS A 3 -0.76 12.93 -56.24
N ILE A 4 -1.86 12.91 -55.49
CA ILE A 4 -1.92 13.46 -54.14
C ILE A 4 -1.18 12.48 -53.22
N PHE A 5 -0.08 12.94 -52.64
CA PHE A 5 0.70 12.21 -51.66
C PHE A 5 0.09 12.49 -50.28
N CYS A 6 -0.76 11.57 -49.79
CA CYS A 6 -1.28 11.64 -48.42
C CYS A 6 -0.19 11.21 -47.44
N LEU A 7 0.39 12.19 -46.73
CA LEU A 7 1.36 11.97 -45.67
C LEU A 7 0.59 11.65 -44.38
N PHE A 8 0.50 10.35 -44.04
CA PHE A 8 -0.21 9.87 -42.86
C PHE A 8 0.69 10.05 -41.63
N PHE A 9 0.48 11.14 -40.89
CA PHE A 9 1.18 11.42 -39.63
C PHE A 9 0.54 10.57 -38.53
N PHE A 10 1.06 9.35 -38.31
CA PHE A 10 0.73 8.57 -37.11
C PHE A 10 1.31 9.31 -35.89
N PHE A 11 0.48 10.09 -35.21
CA PHE A 11 0.79 10.52 -33.84
C PHE A 11 0.85 9.26 -32.98
N LEU A 12 2.07 8.81 -32.69
CA LEU A 12 2.33 7.77 -31.70
C LEU A 12 1.96 8.39 -30.35
N SER A 13 0.73 8.18 -29.89
CA SER A 13 0.37 8.49 -28.52
C SER A 13 1.20 7.56 -27.63
N HIS A 14 2.24 8.11 -27.00
CA HIS A 14 2.93 7.42 -25.93
C HIS A 14 1.92 7.21 -24.82
N ILE A 15 1.35 6.00 -24.74
CA ILE A 15 0.61 5.56 -23.56
C ILE A 15 1.65 5.55 -22.44
N LEU A 16 1.61 6.57 -21.58
CA LEU A 16 2.39 6.60 -20.35
C LEU A 16 1.85 5.47 -19.47
N ALA A 17 2.46 4.30 -19.57
CA ALA A 17 2.19 3.22 -18.65
C ALA A 17 2.80 3.59 -17.30
N THR A 18 1.96 3.70 -16.27
CA THR A 18 2.42 3.89 -14.90
C THR A 18 3.13 2.62 -14.44
N ASP A 19 4.44 2.68 -14.22
CA ASP A 19 5.19 1.55 -13.69
C ASP A 19 4.99 1.45 -12.18
N LEU A 20 4.13 0.52 -11.76
CA LEU A 20 3.87 0.24 -10.34
C LEU A 20 4.89 -0.75 -9.74
N ASN A 21 5.81 -1.31 -10.53
CA ASN A 21 6.76 -2.30 -10.03
C ASN A 21 7.87 -1.66 -9.21
N PHE A 22 8.14 -2.16 -8.01
CA PHE A 22 9.22 -1.69 -7.16
C PHE A 22 9.96 -2.84 -6.50
N ASN A 23 11.25 -2.64 -6.25
CA ASN A 23 12.04 -3.50 -5.37
C ASN A 23 11.81 -3.11 -3.91
N THR A 24 11.79 -1.81 -3.66
CA THR A 24 11.51 -1.21 -2.37
C THR A 24 10.62 0.01 -2.54
N TYR A 25 9.76 0.29 -1.55
CA TYR A 25 8.85 1.43 -1.61
C TYR A 25 8.59 1.96 -0.21
N SER A 26 8.66 3.26 -0.03
CA SER A 26 8.33 3.89 1.26
C SER A 26 7.39 5.06 1.04
N SER A 27 6.51 5.29 2.01
CA SER A 27 5.63 6.44 1.99
C SER A 27 5.18 6.77 3.40
N ASN A 28 4.88 8.04 3.63
CA ASN A 28 3.95 8.41 4.67
C ASN A 28 2.52 8.11 4.20
N PHE A 29 1.62 7.83 5.14
CA PHE A 29 0.23 7.57 4.83
C PHE A 29 -0.73 8.20 5.85
N THR A 30 -1.94 8.49 5.38
CA THR A 30 -3.12 8.68 6.22
C THR A 30 -4.16 7.66 5.80
N GLN A 31 -4.71 6.91 6.74
CA GLN A 31 -5.77 5.94 6.50
C GLN A 31 -7.04 6.38 7.22
N SER A 32 -8.13 6.55 6.47
CA SER A 32 -9.46 6.72 7.03
C SER A 32 -10.21 5.38 6.99
N VAL A 33 -10.80 5.01 8.12
CA VAL A 33 -11.70 3.87 8.27
C VAL A 33 -13.08 4.42 8.62
N LYS A 34 -14.02 4.32 7.70
CA LYS A 34 -15.38 4.84 7.89
C LYS A 34 -16.37 3.67 7.96
N SER A 35 -16.99 3.54 9.13
CA SER A 35 -18.12 2.65 9.35
C SER A 35 -19.44 3.41 9.17
N LYS A 36 -20.59 2.75 9.34
CA LYS A 36 -21.91 3.38 9.25
C LYS A 36 -22.07 4.60 10.16
N ASN A 37 -21.51 4.54 11.37
CA ASN A 37 -21.77 5.52 12.44
C ASN A 37 -20.50 6.20 12.98
N SER A 38 -19.32 5.80 12.52
CA SER A 38 -18.05 6.32 13.02
C SER A 38 -17.01 6.43 11.93
N ALA A 39 -16.06 7.32 12.12
CA ALA A 39 -14.85 7.40 11.31
C ALA A 39 -13.64 7.45 12.25
N LEU A 40 -12.60 6.71 11.89
CA LEU A 40 -11.33 6.73 12.58
C LEU A 40 -10.22 6.99 11.57
N SER A 41 -9.31 7.89 11.91
CA SER A 41 -8.15 8.21 11.07
C SER A 41 -6.88 7.73 11.75
N TYR A 42 -6.03 7.12 10.95
CA TYR A 42 -4.69 6.71 11.31
C TYR A 42 -3.68 7.45 10.45
N SER A 43 -2.49 7.66 10.96
CA SER A 43 -1.37 8.18 10.18
C SER A 43 -0.07 7.50 10.57
N GLY A 44 0.87 7.52 9.66
CA GLY A 44 2.18 6.96 9.93
C GLY A 44 3.04 6.89 8.68
N HIS A 45 3.97 5.95 8.69
CA HIS A 45 4.84 5.65 7.56
C HIS A 45 4.97 4.14 7.37
N PHE A 46 5.27 3.74 6.14
CA PHE A 46 5.59 2.36 5.84
C PHE A 46 6.83 2.24 4.97
N THR A 47 7.42 1.06 5.03
CA THR A 47 8.51 0.61 4.17
C THR A 47 8.20 -0.80 3.68
N LEU A 48 8.27 -1.01 2.37
CA LEU A 48 7.99 -2.28 1.71
C LEU A 48 9.24 -2.75 0.96
N SER A 49 9.43 -4.06 0.95
CA SER A 49 10.28 -4.78 0.00
C SER A 49 9.45 -5.85 -0.72
N GLN A 50 10.10 -6.71 -1.51
CA GLN A 50 9.42 -7.80 -2.21
C GLN A 50 8.79 -8.84 -1.25
N GLU A 51 9.40 -9.08 -0.08
CA GLU A 51 8.98 -10.13 0.86
C GLU A 51 8.66 -9.63 2.27
N GLN A 52 8.96 -8.36 2.55
CA GLN A 52 8.84 -7.78 3.88
C GLN A 52 8.07 -6.46 3.83
N ALA A 53 7.33 -6.17 4.90
CA ALA A 53 6.73 -4.88 5.09
C ALA A 53 6.89 -4.44 6.54
N TYR A 54 7.03 -3.14 6.73
CA TYR A 54 7.05 -2.48 8.02
C TYR A 54 6.06 -1.32 7.95
N TRP A 55 5.12 -1.29 8.88
CA TRP A 55 4.19 -0.19 9.07
C TRP A 55 4.35 0.35 10.48
N SER A 56 4.56 1.66 10.59
CA SER A 56 4.57 2.37 11.86
C SER A 56 3.40 3.33 11.88
N TYR A 57 2.46 3.08 12.78
CA TYR A 57 1.34 3.96 13.05
C TYR A 57 1.74 4.91 14.19
N ASP A 58 1.54 6.20 13.96
CA ASP A 58 1.83 7.26 14.94
C ASP A 58 0.54 7.82 15.55
N THR A 59 -0.60 7.72 14.86
CA THR A 59 -1.91 8.11 15.37
C THR A 59 -2.99 7.07 15.08
N PRO A 60 -4.02 6.93 15.95
CA PRO A 60 -4.19 7.62 17.23
C PRO A 60 -3.36 7.04 18.38
N SER A 61 -2.82 5.83 18.22
CA SER A 61 -1.88 5.20 19.15
C SER A 61 -0.65 4.67 18.42
N LYS A 62 0.46 4.56 19.14
CA LYS A 62 1.70 4.02 18.60
C LYS A 62 1.59 2.50 18.47
N LYS A 63 1.67 2.01 17.24
CA LYS A 63 1.79 0.57 16.96
C LYS A 63 2.64 0.31 15.72
N GLU A 64 3.28 -0.84 15.69
CA GLU A 64 4.15 -1.24 14.60
C GLU A 64 3.76 -2.62 14.09
N ILE A 65 3.71 -2.79 12.77
CA ILE A 65 3.40 -4.07 12.12
C ILE A 65 4.60 -4.46 11.28
N TYR A 66 5.18 -5.60 11.60
CA TYR A 66 6.25 -6.22 10.85
C TYR A 66 5.69 -7.44 10.15
N ILE A 67 5.91 -7.50 8.84
CA ILE A 67 5.53 -8.61 7.98
C ILE A 67 6.80 -9.17 7.37
N ASN A 68 6.97 -10.48 7.50
CA ASN A 68 8.04 -11.21 6.85
C ASN A 68 7.47 -12.54 6.32
N LYS A 69 7.32 -12.65 5.00
CA LYS A 69 6.64 -13.78 4.34
C LYS A 69 5.22 -13.98 4.86
N ASN A 70 4.97 -14.97 5.72
CA ASN A 70 3.66 -15.28 6.30
C ASN A 70 3.59 -14.94 7.80
N GLN A 71 4.69 -14.46 8.39
CA GLN A 71 4.76 -14.10 9.80
C GLN A 71 4.42 -12.63 9.99
N ILE A 72 3.57 -12.36 10.97
CA ILE A 72 3.22 -11.02 11.41
C ILE A 72 3.62 -10.85 12.86
N VAL A 73 4.27 -9.73 13.15
CA VAL A 73 4.51 -9.25 14.52
C VAL A 73 3.88 -7.87 14.64
N LEU A 74 2.85 -7.77 15.46
CA LEU A 74 2.21 -6.51 15.83
C LEU A 74 2.73 -6.10 17.22
N VAL A 75 3.27 -4.90 17.33
CA VAL A 75 3.71 -4.29 18.59
C VAL A 75 2.73 -3.17 18.92
N GLU A 76 1.99 -3.29 20.02
CA GLU A 76 1.06 -2.27 20.51
C GLU A 76 1.63 -1.64 21.78
N HIS A 77 2.24 -0.45 21.64
CA HIS A 77 2.99 0.16 22.73
C HIS A 77 2.12 0.58 23.91
N ASP A 78 0.92 1.12 23.63
CA ASP A 78 -0.02 1.56 24.67
C ASP A 78 -0.60 0.40 25.49
N LEU A 79 -0.62 -0.80 24.90
CA LEU A 79 -1.05 -2.03 25.58
C LEU A 79 0.13 -2.81 26.16
N GLU A 80 1.37 -2.35 25.94
CA GLU A 80 2.60 -3.06 26.28
C GLU A 80 2.55 -4.52 25.82
N GLN A 81 2.08 -4.75 24.59
CA GLN A 81 1.79 -6.08 24.07
C GLN A 81 2.43 -6.31 22.70
N VAL A 82 2.85 -7.55 22.47
CA VAL A 82 3.32 -8.05 21.17
C VAL A 82 2.49 -9.26 20.78
N VAL A 83 1.86 -9.17 19.61
CA VAL A 83 1.07 -10.26 19.03
C VAL A 83 1.85 -10.88 17.87
N PHE A 84 2.08 -12.18 17.96
CA PHE A 84 2.63 -12.99 16.89
C PHE A 84 1.48 -13.71 16.19
N SER A 85 1.42 -13.60 14.87
CA SER A 85 0.39 -14.26 14.08
C SER A 85 0.95 -14.83 12.78
N HIS A 86 0.17 -15.70 12.16
CA HIS A 86 0.40 -16.23 10.83
C HIS A 86 -0.82 -15.89 9.97
N LEU A 87 -0.58 -15.31 8.79
CA LEU A 87 -1.63 -15.18 7.79
C LEU A 87 -1.28 -16.08 6.62
N ASP A 88 -2.26 -16.87 6.19
CA ASP A 88 -2.17 -17.63 4.95
C ASP A 88 -1.97 -16.69 3.76
N ASN A 89 -2.65 -15.53 3.78
CA ASN A 89 -2.54 -14.45 2.81
C ASN A 89 -2.46 -13.10 3.51
N ILE A 90 -1.36 -12.36 3.33
CA ILE A 90 -1.18 -11.02 3.90
C ILE A 90 -1.73 -9.98 2.94
N PRO A 91 -2.52 -8.98 3.40
CA PRO A 91 -2.82 -7.78 2.62
C PRO A 91 -1.50 -7.07 2.24
N ASN A 92 -0.98 -7.40 1.07
CA ASN A 92 0.31 -6.93 0.60
C ASN A 92 0.06 -5.93 -0.52
N LEU A 93 0.31 -4.64 -0.25
CA LEU A 93 0.24 -3.58 -1.26
C LEU A 93 1.06 -3.94 -2.51
N ASN A 94 2.17 -4.65 -2.34
CA ASN A 94 3.00 -5.11 -3.45
C ASN A 94 2.24 -6.07 -4.37
N GLU A 95 1.46 -7.01 -3.82
CA GLU A 95 0.62 -7.93 -4.60
C GLU A 95 -0.59 -7.24 -5.22
N ILE A 96 -1.17 -6.26 -4.53
CA ILE A 96 -2.28 -5.44 -5.05
C ILE A 96 -1.79 -4.65 -6.27
N PHE A 97 -0.62 -4.00 -6.18
CA PHE A 97 -0.07 -3.19 -7.27
C PHE A 97 0.34 -4.04 -8.47
N LYS A 98 0.93 -5.23 -8.27
CA LYS A 98 1.23 -6.17 -9.35
C LYS A 98 -0.02 -6.65 -10.11
N LYS A 99 -1.16 -6.77 -9.43
CA LYS A 99 -2.43 -7.21 -10.03
C LYS A 99 -3.27 -6.05 -10.60
N ALA A 100 -2.84 -4.81 -10.41
CA ALA A 100 -3.59 -3.63 -10.82
C ALA A 100 -3.66 -3.50 -12.34
N LYS A 101 -4.83 -3.12 -12.84
CA LYS A 101 -5.10 -2.88 -14.26
C LYS A 101 -5.72 -1.51 -14.44
N HIS A 102 -5.36 -0.81 -15.51
CA HIS A 102 -5.96 0.48 -15.83
C HIS A 102 -7.47 0.35 -16.04
N LEU A 103 -8.22 1.17 -15.31
CA LEU A 103 -9.63 1.42 -15.56
C LEU A 103 -9.80 2.64 -16.47
N ASN A 104 -9.02 3.69 -16.20
CA ASN A 104 -8.91 4.92 -17.00
C ASN A 104 -7.55 5.59 -16.71
N ASP A 105 -7.34 6.79 -17.28
CA ASP A 105 -6.08 7.54 -17.19
C ASP A 105 -5.59 7.75 -15.74
N ASN A 106 -6.51 7.95 -14.79
CA ASN A 106 -6.18 8.29 -13.40
C ASN A 106 -6.58 7.20 -12.40
N GLN A 107 -7.05 6.04 -12.85
CA GLN A 107 -7.55 4.99 -11.96
C GLN A 107 -7.14 3.61 -12.43
N LEU A 108 -6.69 2.81 -11.46
CA LEU A 108 -6.46 1.37 -11.62
C LEU A 108 -7.40 0.61 -10.70
N ILE A 109 -7.71 -0.62 -11.08
CA ILE A 109 -8.46 -1.57 -10.27
C ILE A 109 -7.64 -2.85 -10.06
N ALA A 110 -7.72 -3.40 -8.86
CA ALA A 110 -7.10 -4.67 -8.52
C ALA A 110 -8.07 -5.53 -7.70
N LYS A 111 -7.91 -6.85 -7.79
CA LYS A 111 -8.63 -7.80 -6.94
C LYS A 111 -7.64 -8.70 -6.20
N TYR A 112 -7.75 -8.75 -4.88
CA TYR A 112 -6.91 -9.55 -4.00
C TYR A 112 -7.75 -10.09 -2.85
N GLU A 113 -7.68 -11.40 -2.55
CA GLU A 113 -8.48 -12.05 -1.49
C GLU A 113 -9.97 -11.66 -1.50
N ASN A 114 -10.60 -11.68 -2.68
CA ASN A 114 -11.99 -11.27 -2.90
C ASN A 114 -12.33 -9.79 -2.61
N ILE A 115 -11.36 -8.97 -2.20
CA ILE A 115 -11.51 -7.53 -2.03
C ILE A 115 -11.17 -6.82 -3.35
N ASN A 116 -12.02 -5.87 -3.73
CA ASN A 116 -11.77 -4.98 -4.87
C ASN A 116 -11.11 -3.69 -4.37
N TYR A 117 -10.02 -3.33 -5.01
CA TYR A 117 -9.25 -2.12 -4.72
C TYR A 117 -9.36 -1.16 -5.88
N THR A 118 -9.53 0.12 -5.56
CA THR A 118 -9.42 1.23 -6.51
C THR A 118 -8.19 2.04 -6.14
N ILE A 119 -7.25 2.17 -7.07
CA ILE A 119 -6.03 2.95 -6.91
C ILE A 119 -6.17 4.20 -7.75
N THR A 120 -6.11 5.38 -7.12
CA THR A 120 -6.17 6.66 -7.83
C THR A 120 -4.75 7.18 -8.04
N LEU A 121 -4.46 7.60 -9.26
CA LEU A 121 -3.21 8.19 -9.66
C LEU A 121 -3.34 9.71 -9.76
N LYS A 122 -2.27 10.41 -9.43
CA LYS A 122 -2.10 11.84 -9.71
C LYS A 122 -0.68 12.05 -10.21
N ASP A 123 -0.53 12.70 -11.36
CA ASP A 123 0.78 12.94 -11.98
C ASP A 123 1.61 11.65 -12.16
N ASN A 124 0.93 10.54 -12.51
CA ASN A 124 1.47 9.18 -12.60
C ASN A 124 2.01 8.57 -11.28
N GLU A 125 1.74 9.19 -10.14
CA GLU A 125 2.06 8.65 -8.81
C GLU A 125 0.80 8.16 -8.10
N ILE A 126 0.95 7.19 -7.19
CA ILE A 126 -0.18 6.64 -6.44
C ILE A 126 -0.64 7.66 -5.43
N GLN A 127 -1.80 8.28 -5.65
CA GLN A 127 -2.36 9.22 -4.68
C GLN A 127 -3.06 8.50 -3.54
N SER A 128 -3.92 7.53 -3.87
CA SER A 128 -4.75 6.85 -2.87
C SER A 128 -5.14 5.44 -3.27
N ILE A 129 -5.52 4.66 -2.27
CA ILE A 129 -5.98 3.28 -2.39
C ILE A 129 -7.27 3.18 -1.57
N ALA A 130 -8.36 2.79 -2.22
CA ALA A 130 -9.67 2.66 -1.61
C ALA A 130 -10.20 1.23 -1.74
N TYR A 131 -10.80 0.70 -0.68
CA TYR A 131 -11.44 -0.62 -0.66
C TYR A 131 -12.47 -0.72 0.46
N LYS A 132 -13.26 -1.80 0.45
CA LYS A 132 -14.11 -2.20 1.58
C LYS A 132 -13.47 -3.38 2.30
N ASP A 133 -13.37 -3.30 3.61
CA ASP A 133 -12.89 -4.43 4.42
C ASP A 133 -13.99 -5.50 4.62
N GLU A 134 -13.66 -6.59 5.30
CA GLU A 134 -14.58 -7.71 5.59
C GLU A 134 -15.80 -7.33 6.44
N PHE A 135 -15.74 -6.17 7.11
CA PHE A 135 -16.83 -5.63 7.93
C PHE A 135 -17.61 -4.52 7.19
N GLU A 136 -17.43 -4.41 5.88
CA GLU A 136 -18.07 -3.41 5.01
C GLU A 136 -17.68 -1.95 5.31
N ASN A 137 -16.60 -1.73 6.06
CA ASN A 137 -16.09 -0.38 6.30
C ASN A 137 -15.42 0.17 5.05
N ASP A 138 -15.61 1.45 4.78
CA ASP A 138 -14.92 2.15 3.71
C ASP A 138 -13.51 2.53 4.17
N ILE A 139 -12.51 1.99 3.50
CA ILE A 139 -11.09 2.27 3.76
C ILE A 139 -10.55 3.18 2.66
N LEU A 140 -9.88 4.27 3.06
CA LEU A 140 -9.14 5.15 2.16
C LEU A 140 -7.75 5.38 2.72
N ILE A 141 -6.73 4.88 2.03
CA ILE A 141 -5.32 5.16 2.31
C ILE A 141 -4.85 6.24 1.32
N THR A 142 -4.34 7.35 1.84
CA THR A 142 -3.75 8.43 1.04
C THR A 142 -2.25 8.46 1.28
N LEU A 143 -1.47 8.47 0.20
CA LEU A 143 -0.02 8.42 0.24
C LEU A 143 0.59 9.82 0.07
N ASN A 144 1.67 10.09 0.78
CA ASN A 144 2.47 11.30 0.61
C ASN A 144 3.96 11.02 0.82
N HIS A 145 4.84 11.83 0.22
CA HIS A 145 6.29 11.66 0.29
C HIS A 145 6.76 10.26 -0.11
N GLN A 146 6.26 9.80 -1.26
CA GLN A 146 6.52 8.47 -1.78
C GLN A 146 7.95 8.40 -2.31
N ILE A 147 8.65 7.32 -2.04
CA ILE A 147 9.99 7.06 -2.58
C ILE A 147 9.99 5.65 -3.16
N LYS A 148 10.27 5.56 -4.46
CA LYS A 148 10.40 4.30 -5.18
C LYS A 148 11.86 3.87 -5.24
N ASN A 149 12.10 2.61 -4.93
CA ASN A 149 13.41 1.98 -4.86
C ASN A 149 14.44 2.67 -3.93
N PRO A 150 14.08 3.16 -2.72
CA PRO A 150 15.07 3.68 -1.79
C PRO A 150 16.02 2.58 -1.31
N THR A 151 17.26 2.97 -1.01
CA THR A 151 18.17 2.13 -0.23
C THR A 151 17.64 2.01 1.19
N ILE A 152 17.31 0.79 1.62
CA ILE A 152 16.75 0.51 2.96
C ILE A 152 17.78 -0.22 3.80
N ASN A 153 17.91 0.20 5.07
CA ASN A 153 18.60 -0.60 6.08
C ASN A 153 17.72 -1.81 6.46
N PRO A 154 18.16 -3.07 6.24
CA PRO A 154 17.38 -4.26 6.55
C PRO A 154 16.90 -4.36 8.01
N GLU A 155 17.57 -3.67 8.94
CA GLU A 155 17.17 -3.60 10.35
C GLU A 155 15.79 -2.96 10.56
N VAL A 156 15.24 -2.24 9.58
CA VAL A 156 13.86 -1.68 9.67
C VAL A 156 12.80 -2.78 9.72
N PHE A 157 13.08 -3.95 9.15
CA PHE A 157 12.13 -5.06 9.10
C PHE A 157 12.23 -6.00 10.31
N LYS A 158 13.11 -5.70 11.27
CA LYS A 158 13.28 -6.50 12.48
C LYS A 158 12.45 -5.89 13.62
N PRO A 159 11.49 -6.65 14.20
CA PRO A 159 10.72 -6.17 15.34
C PRO A 159 11.62 -5.75 16.50
N LYS A 160 11.34 -4.58 17.07
CA LYS A 160 12.01 -4.07 18.27
C LYS A 160 10.96 -3.68 19.29
N PHE A 161 10.97 -4.35 20.44
CA PHE A 161 10.04 -4.09 21.52
C PHE A 161 10.70 -4.40 22.87
N PRO A 162 10.27 -3.76 23.96
CA PRO A 162 10.78 -4.07 25.30
C PRO A 162 10.51 -5.51 25.70
N ASN A 163 11.44 -6.11 26.44
CA ASN A 163 11.34 -7.50 26.89
C ASN A 163 10.26 -7.76 27.95
N TYR A 164 9.71 -6.69 28.55
CA TYR A 164 8.65 -6.77 29.55
C TYR A 164 7.24 -6.72 28.94
N TYR A 165 7.12 -6.51 27.63
CA TYR A 165 5.81 -6.54 26.96
C TYR A 165 5.21 -7.94 27.02
N ASP A 166 3.90 -8.00 27.20
CA ASP A 166 3.14 -9.24 27.14
C ASP A 166 3.21 -9.84 25.73
N MET A 167 3.35 -11.16 25.63
CA MET A 167 3.50 -11.86 24.35
C MET A 167 2.31 -12.77 24.11
N VAL A 168 1.54 -12.45 23.08
CA VAL A 168 0.39 -13.23 22.62
C VAL A 168 0.77 -13.97 21.34
N ARG A 169 0.40 -15.25 21.23
CA ARG A 169 0.74 -16.13 20.10
C ARG A 169 -0.49 -16.89 19.63
#